data_AF-A0A2S3ZU77-F1
#
_entry.id   AF-A0A2S3ZU77-F1
#
_cell.length_a   1.000
_cell.length_b   1.000
_cell.length_c   1.000
_cell.angle_alpha   90.00
_cell.angle_beta   90.00
_cell.angle_gamma   90.00
#
_symmetry.space_group_name_H-M   'P 1'
#
loop_
_entity.id
_entity.type
_entity.pdbx_description
1 polymer ?
#
loop_
_entity_poly.entity_id
_entity_poly.type
_entity_poly.pdbx_seq_one_letter_code
_entity_poly.pdbx_strand_id
1 'polypeptide(L)'
;MVAAVLAASLFLAACSGTSHYQPDPAALQDFHGCSATAPFPADEGGQSQVPDKHGSVPEGLHPYRAVQCTWDPVHNVIREDHLDGDITDLLAALAEPSERGGEGVCNLRLEMTPELWLVNTVGEAANVQWPTDHCGKAKPGVSAALDALSIMQTAETPVARLAP
;
A
#
# COMPACT_ATOMS: atom_id res chain seq x y z
N MET A 1 -1.98 -28.81 60.83
CA MET A 1 -2.46 -27.61 60.14
C MET A 1 -1.30 -26.63 60.05
N VAL A 2 -0.67 -26.49 58.88
CA VAL A 2 0.27 -25.39 58.61
C VAL A 2 -0.17 -24.80 57.27
N ALA A 3 -0.58 -23.53 57.32
CA ALA A 3 -1.24 -22.82 56.24
C ALA A 3 -0.23 -22.37 55.18
N ALA A 4 -0.62 -22.57 53.92
CA ALA A 4 0.03 -22.07 52.73
C ALA A 4 -0.15 -20.55 52.59
N VAL A 5 0.87 -19.85 52.08
CA VAL A 5 0.70 -18.55 51.41
C VAL A 5 1.49 -18.59 50.11
N LEU A 6 0.77 -18.88 49.02
CA LEU A 6 1.19 -18.69 47.63
C LEU A 6 1.10 -17.18 47.32
N ALA A 7 2.23 -16.51 47.20
CA ALA A 7 2.29 -15.16 46.63
C ALA A 7 2.50 -15.29 45.12
N ALA A 8 1.40 -15.40 44.37
CA ALA A 8 1.42 -15.33 42.91
C ALA A 8 1.48 -13.85 42.50
N SER A 9 2.69 -13.37 42.20
CA SER A 9 2.91 -12.06 41.60
C SER A 9 2.42 -12.06 40.15
N LEU A 10 1.23 -11.51 39.90
CA LEU A 10 0.77 -11.19 38.55
C LEU A 10 1.65 -10.08 37.97
N PHE A 11 2.56 -10.43 37.05
CA PHE A 11 3.19 -9.45 36.17
C PHE A 11 2.18 -9.04 35.08
N LEU A 12 1.43 -7.97 35.34
CA LEU A 12 0.69 -7.24 34.30
C LEU A 12 1.70 -6.43 33.47
N ALA A 13 2.35 -7.07 32.51
CA ALA A 13 3.07 -6.36 31.46
C ALA A 13 2.03 -5.75 30.51
N ALA A 14 1.81 -4.44 30.62
CA ALA A 14 1.02 -3.69 29.65
C ALA A 14 1.72 -3.74 28.29
N CYS A 15 1.03 -4.26 27.27
CA CYS A 15 1.51 -4.26 25.88
C CYS A 15 1.39 -2.84 25.28
N SER A 16 2.28 -1.92 25.68
CA SER A 16 2.50 -0.63 25.02
C SER A 16 3.67 -0.74 24.05
N GLY A 17 3.52 -1.48 22.96
CA GLY A 17 4.59 -1.68 21.98
C GLY A 17 4.11 -1.45 20.55
N THR A 18 4.89 -0.70 19.78
CA THR A 18 4.80 -0.74 18.32
C THR A 18 5.20 -2.13 17.86
N SER A 19 4.34 -2.75 17.06
CA SER A 19 4.63 -4.03 16.40
C SER A 19 4.83 -3.79 14.92
N HIS A 20 5.61 -4.68 14.28
CA HIS A 20 5.82 -4.66 12.85
C HIS A 20 5.06 -5.80 12.19
N TYR A 21 4.53 -5.56 11.00
CA TYR A 21 3.90 -6.58 10.19
C TYR A 21 4.22 -6.36 8.71
N GLN A 22 4.16 -7.44 7.93
CA GLN A 22 4.17 -7.38 6.48
C GLN A 22 2.84 -7.97 5.99
N PRO A 23 2.14 -7.30 5.06
CA PRO A 23 0.95 -7.90 4.45
C PRO A 23 1.32 -9.15 3.65
N ASP A 24 0.35 -10.05 3.47
CA ASP A 24 0.51 -11.18 2.58
C ASP A 24 0.92 -10.71 1.17
N PRO A 25 1.68 -11.53 0.41
CA PRO A 25 2.05 -11.19 -0.95
C PRO A 25 0.84 -10.82 -1.81
N ALA A 26 0.98 -9.77 -2.62
CA ALA A 26 -0.02 -9.39 -3.60
C ALA A 26 -0.27 -10.53 -4.59
N ALA A 27 -1.49 -10.63 -5.10
CA ALA A 27 -1.75 -11.57 -6.18
C ALA A 27 -1.13 -11.07 -7.49
N LEU A 28 -0.46 -11.97 -8.21
CA LEU A 28 -0.08 -11.72 -9.61
C LEU A 28 -1.32 -11.73 -10.49
N GLN A 29 -1.36 -10.77 -11.41
CA GLN A 29 -2.44 -10.53 -12.35
C GLN A 29 -1.87 -10.40 -13.75
N ASP A 30 -2.67 -10.74 -14.77
CA ASP A 30 -2.24 -10.69 -16.17
C ASP A 30 -2.10 -9.25 -16.71
N PHE A 31 -2.60 -8.25 -15.97
CA PHE A 31 -2.52 -6.83 -16.29
C PHE A 31 -2.66 -5.98 -15.02
N HIS A 32 -2.18 -4.74 -15.05
CA HIS A 32 -2.51 -3.72 -14.06
C HIS A 32 -3.78 -2.97 -14.47
N GLY A 33 -4.62 -2.62 -13.51
CA GLY A 33 -5.84 -1.86 -13.75
C GLY A 33 -5.98 -0.74 -12.74
N CYS A 34 -5.67 0.49 -13.13
CA CYS A 34 -5.86 1.64 -12.27
C CYS A 34 -7.35 1.82 -11.95
N SER A 35 -7.69 1.67 -10.67
CA SER A 35 -9.04 1.83 -10.20
C SER A 35 -9.27 3.25 -9.68
N ALA A 36 -10.50 3.75 -9.82
CA ALA A 36 -10.93 4.86 -9.00
C ALA A 36 -11.27 4.35 -7.60
N THR A 37 -10.29 3.81 -6.87
CA THR A 37 -10.43 3.62 -5.43
C THR A 37 -10.33 5.00 -4.78
N ALA A 38 -11.33 5.84 -5.03
CA ALA A 38 -11.54 7.06 -4.29
C ALA A 38 -11.82 6.66 -2.82
N PRO A 39 -11.42 7.46 -1.81
CA PRO A 39 -11.75 7.21 -0.41
C PRO A 39 -13.25 7.36 -0.07
N PHE A 40 -14.13 7.40 -1.08
CA PHE A 40 -15.56 7.55 -0.93
C PHE A 40 -16.25 6.18 -1.08
N PRO A 41 -17.31 5.89 -0.31
CA PRO A 41 -18.04 4.64 -0.44
C PRO A 41 -18.49 4.50 -1.89
N ALA A 42 -18.14 3.37 -2.51
CA ALA A 42 -18.74 2.95 -3.75
C ALA A 42 -20.27 3.05 -3.60
N ASP A 43 -20.94 3.68 -4.56
CA ASP A 43 -22.38 3.55 -4.67
C ASP A 43 -22.72 2.05 -4.65
N GLU A 44 -23.77 1.65 -3.93
CA GLU A 44 -24.14 0.24 -3.59
C GLU A 44 -24.42 -0.70 -4.80
N GLY A 45 -23.96 -0.38 -6.01
CA GLY A 45 -24.07 -1.22 -7.21
C GLY A 45 -22.81 -1.32 -8.08
N GLY A 46 -21.71 -0.62 -7.76
CA GLY A 46 -20.47 -0.70 -8.53
C GLY A 46 -19.49 -1.69 -7.90
N GLN A 47 -19.49 -2.95 -8.35
CA GLN A 47 -18.41 -3.87 -7.97
C GLN A 47 -17.11 -3.37 -8.61
N SER A 48 -16.17 -2.91 -7.78
CA SER A 48 -14.79 -2.72 -8.23
C SER A 48 -14.29 -4.07 -8.73
N GLN A 49 -13.96 -4.16 -10.02
CA GLN A 49 -13.45 -5.39 -10.62
C GLN A 49 -11.98 -5.66 -10.26
N VAL A 50 -11.30 -4.70 -9.60
CA VAL A 50 -9.97 -4.93 -9.04
C VAL A 50 -10.17 -5.65 -7.70
N PRO A 51 -9.74 -6.92 -7.58
CA PRO A 51 -9.80 -7.60 -6.30
C PRO A 51 -9.00 -6.78 -5.27
N ASP A 52 -9.55 -6.60 -4.06
CA ASP A 52 -8.85 -6.08 -2.86
C ASP A 52 -7.65 -6.98 -2.51
N LYS A 53 -6.62 -7.00 -3.35
CA LYS A 53 -5.43 -7.85 -3.22
C LYS A 53 -4.16 -7.01 -3.28
N HIS A 54 -4.24 -5.85 -2.64
CA HIS A 54 -3.07 -5.05 -2.32
C HIS A 54 -2.26 -5.85 -1.29
N GLY A 55 -0.97 -6.03 -1.54
CA GLY A 55 -0.12 -6.85 -0.67
C GLY A 55 1.34 -6.45 -0.72
N SER A 56 2.19 -7.29 -0.15
CA SER A 56 3.64 -7.12 -0.31
C SER A 56 4.10 -7.55 -1.70
N VAL A 57 5.33 -7.19 -2.08
CA VAL A 57 5.92 -7.61 -3.35
C VAL A 57 6.00 -9.15 -3.39
N PRO A 58 5.40 -9.83 -4.39
CA PRO A 58 5.44 -11.28 -4.48
C PRO A 58 6.87 -11.81 -4.69
N GLU A 59 7.19 -12.92 -4.04
CA GLU A 59 8.44 -13.63 -4.32
C GLU A 59 8.50 -14.05 -5.79
N GLY A 60 9.68 -13.87 -6.41
CA GLY A 60 9.90 -14.21 -7.82
C GLY A 60 9.34 -13.20 -8.82
N LEU A 61 8.58 -12.18 -8.39
CA LEU A 61 8.29 -11.04 -9.26
C LEU A 61 9.58 -10.25 -9.46
N HIS A 62 9.99 -10.13 -10.72
CA HIS A 62 11.10 -9.26 -11.14
C HIS A 62 10.52 -8.09 -11.93
N PRO A 63 10.03 -7.04 -11.26
CA PRO A 63 9.47 -5.91 -11.95
C PRO A 63 10.58 -5.11 -12.64
N TYR A 64 10.23 -4.43 -13.71
CA TYR A 64 11.12 -3.48 -14.40
C TYR A 64 10.51 -2.07 -14.46
N ARG A 65 9.22 -1.97 -14.12
CA ARG A 65 8.41 -0.76 -14.21
C ARG A 65 7.49 -0.68 -13.01
N ALA A 66 7.29 0.55 -12.54
CA ALA A 66 6.21 0.89 -11.63
C ALA A 66 5.10 1.63 -12.40
N VAL A 67 3.86 1.42 -12.01
CA VAL A 67 2.72 2.21 -12.51
C VAL A 67 2.02 2.82 -11.30
N GLN A 68 2.04 4.14 -11.22
CA GLN A 68 1.40 4.90 -10.15
C GLN A 68 0.06 5.44 -10.64
N CYS A 69 -1.02 5.07 -9.97
CA CYS A 69 -2.36 5.57 -10.27
C CYS A 69 -2.76 6.62 -9.24
N THR A 70 -3.05 7.84 -9.69
CA THR A 70 -3.46 8.97 -8.86
C THR A 70 -4.82 9.48 -9.30
N TRP A 71 -5.75 9.65 -8.37
CA TRP A 71 -7.00 10.34 -8.66
C TRP A 71 -6.80 11.86 -8.61
N ASP A 72 -7.15 12.53 -9.72
CA ASP A 72 -7.30 13.97 -9.77
C ASP A 72 -8.79 14.34 -9.58
N PRO A 73 -9.19 14.83 -8.40
CA PRO A 73 -10.58 15.17 -8.12
C PRO A 73 -11.04 16.46 -8.82
N VAL A 74 -10.13 17.31 -9.29
CA VAL A 74 -10.48 18.56 -9.98
C VAL A 74 -10.98 18.27 -11.38
N HIS A 75 -10.28 17.38 -12.09
CA HIS A 75 -10.63 16.98 -13.44
C HIS A 75 -11.44 15.68 -13.51
N ASN A 76 -11.60 15.01 -12.36
CA ASN A 76 -12.26 13.71 -12.21
C ASN A 76 -11.70 12.64 -13.16
N VAL A 77 -10.37 12.53 -13.19
CA VAL A 77 -9.60 11.55 -13.97
C VAL A 77 -8.71 10.72 -13.06
N ILE A 78 -8.43 9.48 -13.45
CA ILE A 78 -7.32 8.71 -12.91
C ILE A 78 -6.13 8.92 -13.83
N ARG A 79 -5.06 9.48 -13.28
CA ARG A 79 -3.76 9.63 -13.93
C ARG A 79 -2.92 8.39 -13.65
N GLU A 80 -2.43 7.77 -14.71
CA GLU A 80 -1.59 6.59 -14.71
C GLU A 80 -0.20 6.99 -15.22
N ASP A 81 0.77 7.06 -14.31
CA ASP A 81 2.15 7.37 -14.64
C ASP A 81 2.94 6.06 -14.70
N HIS A 82 3.56 5.77 -15.84
CA HIS A 82 4.47 4.63 -16.04
C HIS A 82 5.89 5.09 -15.77
N LEU A 83 6.49 4.57 -14.70
CA LEU A 83 7.80 4.97 -14.20
C LEU A 83 8.83 3.87 -14.47
N ASP A 84 9.91 4.25 -15.16
CA ASP A 84 11.04 3.37 -15.48
C ASP A 84 12.32 3.92 -14.84
N GLY A 85 13.32 3.04 -14.68
CA GLY A 85 14.62 3.36 -14.10
C GLY A 85 15.17 2.20 -13.27
N ASP A 86 16.15 2.49 -12.44
CA ASP A 86 16.60 1.54 -11.42
C ASP A 86 15.58 1.52 -10.28
N ILE A 87 14.81 0.44 -10.19
CA ILE A 87 13.76 0.28 -9.19
C ILE A 87 14.26 -0.30 -7.85
N THR A 88 15.58 -0.49 -7.69
CA THR A 88 16.14 -1.14 -6.50
C THR A 88 15.73 -0.45 -5.22
N ASP A 89 15.79 0.89 -5.19
CA ASP A 89 15.39 1.68 -4.01
C ASP A 89 13.89 1.60 -3.74
N LEU A 90 13.07 1.49 -4.80
CA LEU A 90 11.63 1.29 -4.66
C LEU A 90 11.31 -0.07 -4.03
N LEU A 91 11.98 -1.14 -4.48
CA LEU A 91 11.80 -2.48 -3.92
C LEU A 91 12.28 -2.55 -2.47
N ALA A 92 13.39 -1.88 -2.14
CA ALA A 92 13.88 -1.79 -0.78
C ALA A 92 12.88 -1.05 0.14
N ALA A 93 12.31 0.06 -0.33
CA ALA A 93 11.30 0.81 0.42
C ALA A 93 10.02 -0.01 0.64
N LEU A 94 9.54 -0.75 -0.37
CA LEU A 94 8.36 -1.62 -0.27
C LEU A 94 8.59 -2.85 0.62
N ALA A 95 9.84 -3.24 0.84
CA ALA A 95 10.19 -4.33 1.74
C ALA A 95 10.22 -3.91 3.22
N GLU A 96 10.14 -2.60 3.53
CA GLU A 96 10.06 -2.16 4.92
C GLU A 96 8.79 -2.69 5.59
N PRO A 97 8.87 -3.19 6.84
CA PRO A 97 7.69 -3.58 7.57
C PRO A 97 6.78 -2.38 7.89
N SER A 98 5.48 -2.58 7.72
CA SER A 98 4.47 -1.69 8.30
C SER A 98 4.46 -1.78 9.81
N GLU A 99 3.98 -0.73 10.46
CA GLU A 99 3.84 -0.64 11.91
C GLU A 99 2.36 -0.71 12.32
N ARG A 100 2.10 -1.24 13.51
CA ARG A 100 0.80 -1.23 14.15
C ARG A 100 0.93 -1.08 15.65
N GLY A 101 0.06 -0.25 16.22
CA GLY A 101 0.10 0.11 17.64
C GLY A 101 1.29 1.00 17.95
N GLY A 102 1.40 1.46 19.19
CA GLY A 102 2.44 2.41 19.62
C GLY A 102 1.85 3.56 20.41
N GLU A 103 2.71 4.24 21.16
CA GLU A 103 2.36 5.45 21.90
C GLU A 103 2.73 6.68 21.07
N GLY A 104 1.81 7.64 20.94
CA GLY A 104 2.05 8.83 20.14
C GLY A 104 0.76 9.57 19.78
N VAL A 105 0.89 10.85 19.44
CA VAL A 105 -0.21 11.64 18.89
C VAL A 105 -0.18 11.56 17.36
N CYS A 106 -1.15 10.86 16.78
CA CYS A 106 -1.34 10.85 15.35
C CYS A 106 -2.02 12.14 14.89
N ASN A 107 -1.49 12.77 13.85
CA ASN A 107 -2.17 13.88 13.22
C ASN A 107 -3.41 13.38 12.45
N LEU A 108 -4.47 14.18 12.41
CA LEU A 108 -5.70 13.86 11.68
C LEU A 108 -5.66 14.29 10.20
N ARG A 109 -4.47 14.53 9.65
CA ARG A 109 -4.35 14.95 8.25
C ARG A 109 -4.75 13.79 7.35
N LEU A 110 -5.70 14.00 6.44
CA LEU A 110 -6.01 13.00 5.41
C LEU A 110 -4.79 12.83 4.49
N GLU A 111 -4.40 11.60 4.24
CA GLU A 111 -3.38 11.24 3.25
C GLU A 111 -4.04 10.33 2.23
N MET A 112 -3.89 10.68 0.95
CA MET A 112 -4.36 9.85 -0.16
C MET A 112 -3.13 9.22 -0.79
N THR A 113 -2.84 7.99 -0.42
CA THR A 113 -1.73 7.23 -0.98
C THR A 113 -2.12 6.75 -2.38
N PRO A 114 -1.33 7.06 -3.43
CA PRO A 114 -1.58 6.54 -4.76
C PRO A 114 -1.56 5.00 -4.80
N GLU A 115 -2.38 4.42 -5.68
CA GLU A 115 -2.29 2.99 -5.98
C GLU A 115 -0.99 2.73 -6.76
N LEU A 116 -0.30 1.63 -6.45
CA LEU A 116 0.98 1.31 -7.03
C LEU A 116 0.98 -0.12 -7.55
N TRP A 117 1.33 -0.26 -8.83
CA TRP A 117 1.53 -1.54 -9.48
C TRP A 117 2.98 -1.75 -9.83
N LEU A 118 3.46 -2.98 -9.64
CA LEU A 118 4.76 -3.43 -10.12
C LEU A 118 4.52 -4.37 -11.31
N VAL A 119 5.15 -4.07 -12.45
CA VAL A 119 4.94 -4.79 -13.71
C VAL A 119 6.24 -5.44 -14.16
N ASN A 120 6.19 -6.72 -14.54
CA ASN A 120 7.33 -7.45 -15.08
C ASN A 120 7.35 -7.42 -16.61
N THR A 121 8.44 -7.92 -17.20
CA THR A 121 8.68 -7.86 -18.65
C THR A 121 7.71 -8.71 -19.48
N VAL A 122 7.00 -9.66 -18.87
CA VAL A 122 5.99 -10.48 -19.55
C VAL A 122 4.58 -9.92 -19.42
N GLY A 123 4.40 -8.80 -18.69
CA GLY A 123 3.14 -8.09 -18.53
C GLY A 123 2.36 -8.44 -17.27
N GLU A 124 2.85 -9.37 -16.45
CA GLU A 124 2.21 -9.66 -15.16
C GLU A 124 2.42 -8.48 -14.21
N ALA A 125 1.41 -8.22 -13.40
CA ALA A 125 1.36 -7.09 -12.50
C ALA A 125 0.94 -7.50 -11.08
N ALA A 126 1.47 -6.79 -10.08
CA ALA A 126 1.08 -6.91 -8.69
C ALA A 126 0.71 -5.52 -8.14
N ASN A 127 -0.47 -5.40 -7.55
CA ASN A 127 -0.89 -4.21 -6.81
C ASN A 127 -0.30 -4.27 -5.40
N VAL A 128 0.62 -3.36 -5.09
CA VAL A 128 1.39 -3.41 -3.84
C VAL A 128 0.96 -2.33 -2.85
N GLN A 129 0.92 -2.71 -1.59
CA GLN A 129 0.65 -1.80 -0.48
C GLN A 129 1.93 -1.06 -0.08
N TRP A 130 1.79 0.25 0.17
CA TRP A 130 2.87 1.05 0.73
C TRP A 130 3.02 0.72 2.22
N PRO A 131 4.24 0.50 2.74
CA PRO A 131 4.45 0.35 4.17
C PRO A 131 3.94 1.56 4.94
N THR A 132 3.32 1.33 6.09
CA THR A 132 2.75 2.41 6.92
C THR A 132 3.44 2.53 8.29
N ASP A 133 3.42 3.73 8.85
CA ASP A 133 3.81 3.98 10.24
C ASP A 133 2.71 3.55 11.23
N HIS A 134 2.99 3.70 12.53
CA HIS A 134 2.04 3.36 13.59
C HIS A 134 0.71 4.15 13.55
N CYS A 135 0.68 5.28 12.84
CA CYS A 135 -0.52 6.10 12.62
C CYS A 135 -1.29 5.69 11.35
N GLY A 136 -0.83 4.66 10.64
CA GLY A 136 -1.40 4.22 9.37
C GLY A 136 -1.09 5.18 8.21
N LYS A 137 -0.07 6.03 8.35
CA LYS A 137 0.40 6.93 7.28
C LYS A 137 1.46 6.23 6.44
N ALA A 138 1.52 6.53 5.16
CA ALA A 138 2.52 5.88 4.31
C ALA A 138 3.91 6.34 4.73
N LYS A 139 4.85 5.40 4.78
CA LYS A 139 6.26 5.73 5.01
C LYS A 139 6.81 6.49 3.79
N PRO A 140 7.69 7.47 3.99
CA PRO A 140 8.14 8.35 2.91
C PRO A 140 9.05 7.67 1.88
N GLY A 141 9.58 6.48 2.19
CA GLY A 141 10.55 5.77 1.34
C GLY A 141 10.01 5.47 -0.06
N VAL A 142 8.75 5.03 -0.16
CA VAL A 142 8.15 4.68 -1.46
C VAL A 142 7.97 5.92 -2.33
N SER A 143 7.44 7.02 -1.79
CA SER A 143 7.32 8.27 -2.54
C SER A 143 8.67 8.80 -3.00
N ALA A 144 9.68 8.78 -2.12
CA ALA A 144 11.02 9.27 -2.46
C ALA A 144 11.68 8.43 -3.57
N ALA A 145 11.49 7.11 -3.54
CA ALA A 145 11.98 6.22 -4.58
C ALA A 145 11.26 6.44 -5.92
N LEU A 146 9.94 6.66 -5.90
CA LEU A 146 9.16 6.96 -7.11
C LEU A 146 9.58 8.30 -7.75
N ASP A 147 9.85 9.33 -6.94
CA ASP A 147 10.33 10.64 -7.42
C ASP A 147 11.69 10.57 -8.13
N ALA A 148 12.48 9.52 -7.87
CA ALA A 148 13.76 9.29 -8.52
C ALA A 148 13.64 8.55 -9.87
N LEU A 149 12.49 7.93 -10.13
CA LEU A 149 12.22 7.26 -11.41
C LEU A 149 11.79 8.27 -12.48
N SER A 150 11.96 7.88 -13.74
CA SER A 150 11.55 8.73 -14.86
C SER A 150 10.15 8.33 -15.31
N ILE A 151 9.24 9.31 -15.37
CA ILE A 151 7.92 9.12 -16.00
C ILE A 151 8.13 8.99 -17.51
N MET A 152 7.86 7.81 -18.05
CA MET A 152 7.98 7.52 -19.49
C MET A 152 6.69 7.76 -20.24
N GLN A 153 5.56 7.56 -19.57
CA GLN A 153 4.24 7.76 -20.13
C GLN A 153 3.28 8.18 -19.04
N THR A 154 2.36 9.07 -19.40
CA THR A 154 1.20 9.42 -18.60
C THR A 154 -0.05 9.14 -19.43
N ALA A 155 -1.02 8.47 -18.84
CA ALA A 155 -2.36 8.32 -19.37
C ALA A 155 -3.38 8.91 -18.39
N GLU A 156 -4.45 9.50 -18.91
CA GLU A 156 -5.54 10.01 -18.09
C GLU A 156 -6.85 9.38 -18.55
N THR A 157 -7.51 8.71 -17.59
CA THR A 157 -8.80 8.08 -17.83
C THR A 157 -9.86 8.79 -16.97
N PRO A 158 -10.85 9.46 -17.58
CA PRO A 158 -12.03 9.95 -16.89
C PRO A 158 -12.67 8.85 -16.06
N VAL A 159 -13.02 9.15 -14.81
CA VAL A 159 -13.61 8.17 -13.88
C VAL A 159 -14.89 7.57 -14.44
N ALA A 160 -15.67 8.35 -15.19
CA ALA A 160 -16.89 7.87 -15.87
C ALA A 160 -16.63 6.76 -16.92
N ARG A 161 -15.38 6.52 -17.32
CA ARG A 161 -14.98 5.46 -18.25
C ARG A 161 -14.35 4.24 -17.55
N LEU A 162 -14.24 4.27 -16.22
CA LEU A 162 -13.68 3.17 -15.40
C LEU A 162 -14.76 2.22 -14.88
N ALA A 163 -16.04 2.51 -15.14
CA ALA A 163 -17.13 1.58 -14.85
C ALA A 163 -17.03 0.33 -15.77
N PRO A 164 -17.39 -0.87 -15.27
CA PRO A 164 -17.36 -2.11 -16.03
C PRO A 164 -18.31 -2.13 -17.23
#